data_AF-A0A1B6KFM7-F1
#
_entry.id   AF-A0A1B6KFM7-F1
#
_cell.length_a   1.000
_cell.length_b   1.000
_cell.length_c   1.000
_cell.angle_alpha   90.00
_cell.angle_beta   90.00
_cell.angle_gamma   90.00
#
_symmetry.space_group_name_H-M   'P 1'
#
loop_
_entity.id
_entity.type
_entity.pdbx_description
1 polymer ?
#
loop_
_entity_poly.entity_id
_entity_poly.type
_entity_poly.pdbx_seq_one_letter_code
_entity_poly.pdbx_strand_id
1 'polypeptide(L)'
;SITYGEDEIRRICERFKICGSQDIIRDFRRYKQGLKPVLSGEKPSILEEPPMFRKLLSVINSIAVSSAECERGFSAMNLIMTPLRSSLYISTVCDLLRIRLLGPPVGRYKPERHVRSWLARGHHSALD
;
A
#
# COMPACT_ATOMS: atom_id res chain seq x y z
N SER A 1 6.17 -33.04 12.65
CA SER A 1 6.70 -31.78 12.12
C SER A 1 5.82 -30.66 12.64
N ILE A 2 6.35 -29.70 13.40
CA ILE A 2 5.54 -28.62 13.98
C ILE A 2 5.38 -27.53 12.90
N THR A 3 4.29 -27.62 12.14
CA THR A 3 3.91 -26.69 11.06
C THR A 3 3.25 -25.44 11.66
N TYR A 4 4.01 -24.59 12.34
CA TYR A 4 3.47 -23.33 12.83
C TYR A 4 3.29 -22.36 11.66
N GLY A 5 2.06 -21.91 11.37
CA GLY A 5 1.79 -20.79 10.46
C GLY A 5 1.58 -21.13 8.98
N GLU A 6 1.75 -22.38 8.55
CA GLU A 6 1.70 -22.74 7.12
C GLU A 6 0.27 -22.71 6.56
N ASP A 7 -0.71 -23.15 7.37
CA ASP A 7 -2.12 -23.11 6.99
C ASP A 7 -2.64 -21.67 6.96
N GLU A 8 -2.19 -20.83 7.89
CA GLU A 8 -2.48 -19.39 7.90
C GLU A 8 -1.89 -18.71 6.66
N ILE A 9 -0.63 -19.00 6.31
CA ILE A 9 -0.02 -18.47 5.09
C ILE A 9 -0.80 -18.92 3.86
N ARG A 10 -1.23 -20.18 3.79
CA ARG A 10 -2.03 -20.69 2.68
C ARG A 10 -3.37 -19.98 2.57
N ARG A 11 -4.09 -19.81 3.69
CA ARG A 11 -5.36 -19.06 3.75
C ARG A 11 -5.20 -17.61 3.31
N ILE A 12 -4.14 -16.93 3.75
CA ILE A 12 -3.86 -15.54 3.34
C ILE A 12 -3.55 -15.51 1.83
N CYS A 13 -2.74 -16.42 1.32
CA CYS A 13 -2.45 -16.48 -0.12
C CYS A 13 -3.72 -16.71 -0.95
N GLU A 14 -4.61 -17.60 -0.51
CA GLU A 14 -5.89 -17.86 -1.16
C GLU A 14 -6.83 -16.65 -1.13
N ARG A 15 -6.93 -15.98 0.03
CA ARG A 15 -7.78 -14.80 0.23
C ARG A 15 -7.34 -13.61 -0.61
N PHE A 16 -6.03 -13.35 -0.68
CA PHE A 16 -5.45 -12.22 -1.41
C PHE A 16 -4.99 -12.58 -2.83
N LYS A 17 -5.28 -13.79 -3.31
CA LYS A 17 -4.88 -14.29 -4.65
C LYS A 17 -3.38 -14.16 -4.92
N ILE A 18 -2.57 -14.43 -3.91
CA ILE A 18 -1.10 -14.41 -4.00
C ILE A 18 -0.63 -15.74 -4.60
N CYS A 19 0.04 -15.68 -5.75
CA CYS A 19 0.66 -16.85 -6.38
C CYS A 19 1.93 -17.27 -5.64
N GLY A 20 2.23 -18.58 -5.63
CA GLY A 20 3.47 -19.11 -5.05
C GLY A 20 3.42 -19.36 -3.53
N SER A 21 2.29 -19.83 -3.00
CA SER A 21 2.12 -20.12 -1.57
C SER A 21 3.19 -21.06 -1.00
N GLN A 22 3.63 -22.05 -1.79
CA GLN A 22 4.70 -22.99 -1.39
C GLN A 22 6.06 -22.30 -1.24
N ASP A 23 6.40 -21.38 -2.13
CA ASP A 23 7.63 -20.60 -2.04
C ASP A 23 7.61 -19.67 -0.82
N ILE A 24 6.45 -19.07 -0.54
CA ILE A 24 6.25 -18.23 0.65
C ILE A 24 6.38 -19.06 1.94
N ILE A 25 5.80 -20.26 1.99
CA ILE A 25 5.93 -21.17 3.14
C ILE A 25 7.40 -21.57 3.35
N ARG A 26 8.12 -21.89 2.27
CA ARG A 26 9.56 -22.21 2.33
C ARG A 26 10.37 -21.03 2.86
N ASP A 27 10.12 -19.83 2.34
CA ASP A 27 10.78 -18.60 2.76
C ASP A 27 10.48 -18.25 4.23
N PHE A 28 9.23 -18.40 4.66
CA PHE A 28 8.84 -18.22 6.05
C PHE A 28 9.52 -19.23 6.99
N ARG A 29 9.61 -20.50 6.57
CA ARG A 29 10.31 -21.54 7.34
C ARG A 29 11.79 -21.20 7.49
N ARG A 30 12.45 -20.76 6.41
CA ARG A 30 13.84 -20.30 6.42
C ARG A 30 14.02 -19.12 7.37
N TYR A 31 13.11 -18.14 7.32
CA TYR A 31 13.13 -16.98 8.21
C TYR A 31 13.01 -17.40 9.69
N LYS A 32 12.02 -18.23 10.04
CA LYS A 32 11.84 -18.75 11.41
C LYS A 32 13.04 -19.56 11.90
N GLN A 33 13.63 -20.39 11.04
CA GLN A 33 14.85 -21.14 11.37
C GLN A 33 16.04 -20.20 11.61
N GLY A 34 16.18 -19.16 10.79
CA GLY A 34 17.24 -18.16 10.94
C GLY A 34 17.14 -17.33 12.23
N LEU A 35 15.92 -17.22 12.78
CA LEU A 35 15.65 -16.55 14.05
C LEU A 35 15.77 -17.46 15.29
N LYS A 36 15.86 -18.79 15.13
CA LYS A 36 15.99 -19.71 16.29
C LYS A 36 17.18 -19.38 17.22
N PRO A 37 18.38 -19.02 16.73
CA PRO A 37 19.50 -18.65 17.60
C PRO A 37 19.19 -17.45 18.51
N VAL A 38 18.28 -16.56 18.10
CA VAL A 38 17.87 -15.41 18.93
C VAL A 38 17.18 -15.88 20.20
N LEU A 39 16.44 -16.99 20.14
CA LEU A 39 15.77 -17.57 21.32
C LEU A 39 16.77 -18.17 22.33
N SER A 40 17.98 -18.53 21.89
CA SER A 40 19.08 -18.97 22.76
C SER A 40 20.04 -17.83 23.16
N GLY A 41 19.73 -16.58 22.81
CA GLY A 41 20.59 -15.42 23.10
C GLY A 41 21.75 -15.22 22.12
N GLU A 42 21.76 -15.98 21.02
CA GLU A 42 22.76 -15.87 19.96
C GLU A 42 22.31 -14.91 18.85
N LYS A 43 23.26 -14.49 18.01
CA LYS A 43 22.95 -13.66 16.83
C LYS A 43 22.10 -14.46 15.83
N PRO A 44 21.10 -13.82 15.18
CA PRO A 44 20.34 -14.49 14.13
C PRO A 44 21.25 -14.88 12.98
N SER A 45 20.98 -16.04 12.37
CA SER A 45 21.69 -16.50 11.17
C SER A 45 21.09 -15.93 9.88
N ILE A 46 20.03 -15.13 10.00
CA ILE A 46 19.43 -14.36 8.91
C ILE A 46 19.30 -12.89 9.32
N LEU A 47 19.67 -11.97 8.43
CA LEU A 47 19.62 -10.52 8.69
C LEU A 47 18.45 -9.81 7.99
N GLU A 48 17.87 -10.42 6.95
CA GLU A 48 16.81 -9.83 6.13
C GLU A 48 15.73 -10.87 5.80
N GLU A 49 14.49 -10.40 5.58
CA GLU A 49 13.42 -11.30 5.17
C GLU A 49 13.63 -11.85 3.75
N PRO A 50 13.41 -13.16 3.54
CA PRO A 50 13.43 -13.74 2.19
C PRO A 50 12.40 -13.08 1.25
N PRO A 51 12.67 -13.01 -0.07
CA PRO A 51 11.90 -12.17 -1.00
C PRO A 51 10.40 -12.47 -1.05
N MET A 52 10.01 -13.75 -1.04
CA MET A 52 8.59 -14.13 -1.15
C MET A 52 7.86 -13.87 0.17
N PHE A 53 8.54 -14.08 1.30
CA PHE A 53 8.00 -13.71 2.60
C PHE A 53 7.86 -12.19 2.76
N ARG A 54 8.83 -11.40 2.28
CA ARG A 54 8.74 -9.93 2.25
C ARG A 54 7.55 -9.43 1.41
N LYS A 55 7.29 -10.09 0.27
CA LYS A 55 6.11 -9.79 -0.56
C LYS A 55 4.81 -10.04 0.20
N LEU A 56 4.71 -11.16 0.94
CA LEU A 56 3.56 -11.44 1.81
C LEU A 56 3.39 -10.34 2.86
N LEU A 57 4.47 -9.94 3.55
CA LEU A 57 4.43 -8.86 4.54
C LEU A 57 3.95 -7.53 3.94
N SER A 58 4.39 -7.20 2.73
CA SER A 58 3.92 -5.99 2.03
C SER A 58 2.41 -6.01 1.76
N VAL A 59 1.84 -7.17 1.43
CA VAL A 59 0.38 -7.31 1.24
C VAL A 59 -0.34 -7.17 2.58
N ILE A 60 0.15 -7.82 3.63
CA ILE A 60 -0.45 -7.74 4.96
C ILE A 60 -0.43 -6.30 5.48
N ASN A 61 0.69 -5.59 5.31
CA ASN A 61 0.85 -4.19 5.73
C ASN A 61 0.02 -3.20 4.89
N SER A 62 -0.57 -3.64 3.77
CA SER A 62 -1.49 -2.80 2.98
C SER A 62 -2.93 -2.84 3.50
N ILE A 63 -3.24 -3.76 4.43
CA ILE A 63 -4.59 -3.90 5.00
C ILE A 63 -4.77 -2.81 6.05
N ALA A 64 -5.80 -1.97 5.86
CA ALA A 64 -6.19 -0.99 6.86
C ALA A 64 -6.61 -1.70 8.16
N VAL A 65 -5.96 -1.35 9.26
CA VAL A 65 -6.18 -1.97 10.58
C VAL A 65 -7.39 -1.36 11.30
N SER A 66 -7.87 -0.19 10.87
CA SER A 66 -8.93 0.58 11.54
C SER A 66 -9.91 1.22 10.57
N SER A 67 -11.16 1.35 10.99
CA SER A 67 -12.19 2.14 10.30
C SER A 67 -11.84 3.63 10.23
N ALA A 68 -10.94 4.11 11.08
CA ALA A 68 -10.45 5.49 11.05
C ALA A 68 -9.86 5.88 9.67
N GLU A 69 -9.28 4.91 8.95
CA GLU A 69 -8.78 5.11 7.59
C GLU A 69 -9.92 5.42 6.61
N CYS A 70 -11.08 4.77 6.79
CA CYS A 70 -12.30 5.03 6.03
C CYS A 70 -12.95 6.37 6.42
N GLU A 71 -13.01 6.69 7.72
CA GLU A 71 -13.55 7.95 8.24
C GLU A 71 -12.77 9.17 7.74
N ARG A 72 -11.43 9.04 7.61
CA ARG A 72 -10.59 10.04 6.95
C ARG A 72 -10.96 10.19 5.47
N GLY A 73 -11.27 9.09 4.79
CA GLY A 73 -11.79 9.09 3.41
C GLY A 73 -13.12 9.84 3.29
N PHE A 74 -14.09 9.57 4.17
CA PHE A 74 -15.37 10.28 4.19
C PHE A 74 -15.21 11.77 4.52
N SER A 75 -14.34 12.10 5.47
CA SER A 75 -14.02 13.50 5.80
C SER A 75 -13.42 14.23 4.60
N ALA A 76 -12.51 13.58 3.86
CA ALA A 76 -11.96 14.13 2.63
C ALA A 76 -13.03 14.28 1.53
N MET A 77 -13.95 13.32 1.42
CA MET A 77 -15.05 13.36 0.46
C MET A 77 -15.97 14.54 0.72
N ASN A 78 -16.30 14.85 1.98
CA ASN A 78 -17.13 16.00 2.36
C ASN A 78 -16.51 17.35 1.96
N LEU A 79 -15.17 17.43 1.87
CA LEU A 79 -14.48 18.63 1.39
C LEU A 79 -14.49 18.75 -0.14
N ILE A 80 -14.57 17.61 -0.85
CA ILE A 80 -14.60 17.55 -2.31
C ILE A 80 -16.03 17.78 -2.83
N MET A 81 -16.99 17.09 -2.23
CA MET A 81 -18.42 17.13 -2.56
C MET A 81 -19.12 18.11 -1.62
N THR A 82 -19.10 19.39 -1.99
CA THR A 82 -19.89 20.41 -1.30
C THR A 82 -21.25 20.57 -1.98
N PRO A 83 -22.27 21.19 -1.33
CA PRO A 83 -23.55 21.47 -1.97
C PRO A 83 -23.42 22.24 -3.30
N LEU A 84 -22.44 23.15 -3.39
CA LEU A 84 -22.09 23.89 -4.61
C LEU A 84 -21.33 23.07 -5.67
N ARG A 85 -20.73 21.93 -5.29
CA ARG A 85 -19.96 21.02 -6.18
C ARG A 85 -20.57 19.61 -6.20
N SER A 86 -21.89 19.53 -6.13
CA SER A 86 -22.64 18.27 -6.04
C SER A 86 -22.76 17.51 -7.38
N SER A 87 -22.36 18.13 -8.50
CA SER A 87 -22.50 17.57 -9.86
C SER A 87 -21.23 16.88 -10.40
N LEU A 88 -20.24 16.56 -9.55
CA LEU A 88 -19.05 15.84 -10.01
C LEU A 88 -19.39 14.39 -10.38
N TYR A 89 -18.86 13.92 -11.50
CA TYR A 89 -18.88 12.50 -11.83
C TYR A 89 -18.15 11.69 -10.76
N ILE A 90 -18.63 10.47 -10.50
CA ILE A 90 -18.03 9.56 -9.51
C ILE A 90 -16.54 9.31 -9.84
N SER A 91 -16.19 9.18 -11.13
CA SER A 91 -14.80 9.06 -11.56
C SER A 91 -13.94 10.23 -11.09
N THR A 92 -14.41 11.46 -11.28
CA THR A 92 -13.74 12.68 -10.83
C THR A 92 -13.60 12.73 -9.32
N VAL A 93 -14.65 12.35 -8.57
CA VAL A 93 -14.60 12.28 -7.10
C VAL A 93 -13.55 11.27 -6.65
N CYS A 94 -13.52 10.08 -7.27
CA CYS A 94 -12.52 9.06 -6.97
C CYS A 94 -11.09 9.55 -7.24
N ASP A 95 -10.86 10.27 -8.34
CA ASP A 95 -9.53 10.80 -8.69
C ASP A 95 -9.09 11.89 -7.70
N LEU A 96 -9.99 12.79 -7.31
CA LEU A 96 -9.72 13.80 -6.29
C LEU A 96 -9.46 13.18 -4.91
N LEU A 97 -10.22 12.14 -4.53
CA LEU A 97 -9.98 11.38 -3.30
C LEU A 97 -8.62 10.68 -3.32
N ARG A 98 -8.23 10.07 -4.46
CA ARG A 98 -6.90 9.47 -4.61
C ARG A 98 -5.79 10.49 -4.41
N ILE A 99 -5.90 11.66 -5.04
CA ILE A 99 -4.92 12.75 -4.86
C ILE A 99 -4.89 13.19 -3.40
N ARG A 100 -6.04 13.31 -2.74
CA ARG A 100 -6.13 13.80 -1.35
C ARG A 100 -5.59 12.79 -0.33
N LEU A 101 -5.82 11.50 -0.53
CA LEU A 101 -5.46 10.45 0.42
C LEU A 101 -4.07 9.86 0.18
N LEU A 102 -3.64 9.76 -1.09
CA LEU A 102 -2.40 9.10 -1.49
C LEU A 102 -1.35 10.08 -2.04
N GLY A 103 -1.75 11.31 -2.37
CA GLY A 103 -0.84 12.32 -2.90
C GLY A 103 0.17 12.80 -1.85
N PRO A 104 1.31 13.35 -2.30
CA PRO A 104 2.25 13.98 -1.40
C PRO A 104 1.60 15.20 -0.71
N PRO A 105 2.05 15.57 0.50
CA PRO A 105 1.66 16.84 1.11
C PRO A 105 1.89 17.99 0.14
N VAL A 106 1.01 19.01 0.16
CA VAL A 106 1.06 20.13 -0.81
C VAL A 106 2.44 20.78 -0.87
N GLY A 107 3.10 21.01 0.27
CA GLY A 107 4.45 21.59 0.30
C GLY A 107 5.57 20.70 -0.26
N ARG A 108 5.29 19.42 -0.52
CA ARG A 108 6.22 18.47 -1.15
C ARG A 108 5.81 18.11 -2.58
N TYR A 109 4.69 18.62 -3.06
CA TYR A 109 4.24 18.39 -4.43
C TYR A 109 5.10 19.22 -5.39
N LYS A 110 5.69 18.55 -6.38
CA LYS A 110 6.51 19.15 -7.43
C LYS A 110 5.72 19.22 -8.74
N PRO A 111 5.11 20.38 -9.08
CA PRO A 111 4.20 20.49 -10.21
C PRO A 111 4.91 20.58 -11.57
N GLU A 112 6.22 20.82 -11.60
CA GLU A 112 6.97 21.26 -12.78
C GLU A 112 6.82 20.30 -13.96
N ARG A 113 6.90 18.98 -13.70
CA ARG A 113 6.75 17.96 -14.74
C ARG A 113 5.37 18.02 -15.42
N HIS A 114 4.34 18.31 -14.63
CA HIS A 114 2.95 18.32 -15.08
C HIS A 114 2.65 19.61 -15.83
N VAL A 115 3.12 20.75 -15.32
CA VAL A 115 3.02 22.05 -16.00
C VAL A 115 3.72 22.02 -17.35
N ARG A 116 4.95 21.47 -17.43
CA ARG A 116 5.66 21.33 -18.71
C ARG A 116 4.90 20.46 -19.70
N SER A 117 4.35 19.33 -19.25
CA SER A 117 3.52 18.44 -20.07
C SER A 117 2.24 19.13 -20.57
N TRP A 118 1.59 19.93 -19.72
CA TRP A 118 0.41 20.71 -20.06
C TRP A 118 0.69 21.73 -21.17
N LEU A 119 1.73 22.54 -21.01
CA LEU A 119 2.14 23.54 -22.01
C LEU A 119 2.59 22.87 -23.33
N ALA A 120 3.33 21.76 -23.25
CA ALA A 120 3.76 21.00 -24.42
C ALA A 120 2.60 20.43 -25.26
N ARG A 121 1.42 20.28 -24.66
CA ARG A 121 0.19 19.86 -25.36
C ARG A 121 -0.58 21.03 -26.00
N GLY A 122 -0.01 22.24 -25.98
CA GLY A 122 -0.62 23.44 -26.55
C GLY A 122 -1.69 24.06 -25.66
N HIS A 123 -1.74 23.70 -24.37
CA HIS A 123 -2.60 24.39 -23.42
C HIS A 123 -1.96 25.69 -22.94
N HIS A 124 -2.79 26.68 -22.63
CA HIS A 124 -2.35 28.02 -22.25
C HIS A 124 -1.93 28.10 -20.78
N SER A 125 -0.99 29.00 -20.49
CA SER A 125 -0.73 29.45 -19.14
C SER A 125 -1.81 30.44 -18.70
N ALA A 126 -1.90 30.72 -17.39
CA ALA A 126 -2.85 31.71 -16.89
C ALA A 126 -2.50 33.16 -17.27
N LEU A 127 -1.33 33.38 -17.89
CA LEU A 127 -0.82 34.69 -18.29
C LEU A 127 -0.88 34.94 -19.80
N ASP A 128 -1.30 33.93 -20.57
CA ASP A 128 -1.59 34.05 -22.01
C ASP A 128 -3.05 34.46 -22.23
#